data_AF-A0A534P2U7-F1
#
_entry.id   AF-A0A534P2U7-F1
#
_cell.length_a   1.000
_cell.length_b   1.000
_cell.length_c   1.000
_cell.angle_alpha   90.00
_cell.angle_beta   90.00
_cell.angle_gamma   90.00
#
_symmetry.space_group_name_H-M   'P 1'
#
loop_
_entity.id
_entity.type
_entity.pdbx_description
1 polymer ?
#
loop_
_entity_poly.entity_id
_entity_poly.type
_entity_poly.pdbx_seq_one_letter_code
_entity_poly.pdbx_strand_id
1 'polypeptide(L)'
;FGGEESAGASFLRKDGTAWTTDKDGILLDLLAAEVLARTGKDPGVHARELMAELGTPHYTRIDAPATPQEKSILKKLSPDQVAATTLAGEPIRARLTKAPGNGAEIGGLKVVAENGWFAARPSGTEDVYKIYAESFRGEEHLARIVEEARAIVSAALQS
;
A
#
# COMPACT_ATOMS: atom_id res chain seq x y z
N PHE A 1 13.41 6.07 10.19
CA PHE A 1 12.18 6.69 9.66
C PHE A 1 11.09 5.63 9.70
N GLY A 2 9.90 5.98 10.16
CA GLY A 2 8.70 5.14 10.05
C GLY A 2 7.51 6.03 9.71
N GLY A 3 6.70 5.63 8.74
CA GLY A 3 5.57 6.43 8.26
C GLY A 3 4.46 5.58 7.66
N GLU A 4 3.27 6.18 7.62
CA GLU A 4 2.05 5.61 7.06
C GLU A 4 1.51 6.51 5.94
N GLU A 5 0.79 5.94 4.98
CA GLU A 5 0.17 6.66 3.87
C GLU A 5 -0.93 7.64 4.32
N SER A 6 -1.38 7.51 5.58
CA SER A 6 -2.31 8.42 6.25
C SER A 6 -1.68 9.76 6.70
N ALA A 7 -0.52 10.11 6.14
CA ALA A 7 0.25 11.34 6.40
C ALA A 7 0.81 11.48 7.82
N GLY A 8 1.12 10.36 8.48
CA GLY A 8 1.77 10.36 9.79
C GLY A 8 3.12 9.63 9.75
N ALA A 9 4.17 10.25 10.29
CA ALA A 9 5.50 9.65 10.39
C ALA A 9 6.31 10.21 11.56
N SER A 10 7.46 9.59 11.82
CA SER A 10 8.49 10.06 12.76
C SER A 10 9.89 9.58 12.31
N PHE A 11 10.94 10.29 12.72
CA PHE A 11 12.32 9.91 12.46
C PHE A 11 13.25 10.20 13.64
N LEU A 12 14.45 9.63 13.58
CA LEU A 12 15.43 9.69 14.67
C LEU A 12 16.01 11.10 14.81
N ARG A 13 16.53 11.41 15.99
CA ARG A 13 17.43 12.54 16.18
C ARG A 13 18.72 12.33 15.36
N LYS A 14 19.50 13.39 15.19
CA LYS A 14 20.79 13.34 14.47
C LYS A 14 21.82 12.39 15.11
N ASP A 15 21.70 12.12 16.42
CA ASP A 15 22.54 11.17 17.14
C ASP A 15 22.03 9.71 17.07
N GLY A 16 20.96 9.45 16.33
CA GLY A 16 20.36 8.13 16.17
C GLY A 16 19.41 7.71 17.30
N THR A 17 19.21 8.53 18.33
CA THR A 17 18.22 8.25 19.39
C THR A 17 16.79 8.60 18.94
N ALA A 18 15.79 7.98 19.55
CA ALA A 18 14.39 8.23 19.20
C ALA A 18 13.93 9.63 19.64
N TRP A 19 13.48 10.48 18.70
CA TRP A 19 12.84 11.77 19.00
C TRP A 19 11.52 11.57 19.76
N THR A 20 10.55 10.95 19.10
CA THR A 20 9.31 10.42 19.66
C THR A 20 8.99 9.10 18.97
N THR A 21 8.33 8.20 19.70
CA THR A 21 7.86 6.91 19.20
C THR A 21 6.43 6.97 18.67
N ASP A 22 5.73 8.10 18.81
CA ASP A 22 4.47 8.38 18.14
C ASP A 22 4.71 9.19 16.85
N LYS A 23 3.66 9.39 16.05
CA LYS A 23 3.67 10.27 14.88
C LYS A 23 3.79 11.73 15.34
N ASP A 24 4.59 12.52 14.63
CA ASP A 24 4.82 13.93 14.95
C ASP A 24 4.73 14.79 13.69
N GLY A 25 3.62 15.51 13.55
CA GLY A 25 3.39 16.39 12.39
C GLY A 25 4.30 17.62 12.40
N ILE A 26 4.61 18.18 13.58
CA ILE A 26 5.49 19.35 13.70
C ILE A 26 6.90 18.98 13.22
N LEU A 27 7.37 17.79 13.57
CA LEU A 27 8.64 17.26 13.09
C LEU A 27 8.70 17.19 11.55
N LEU A 28 7.62 16.74 10.89
CA LEU A 28 7.57 16.64 9.43
C LEU A 28 7.43 18.00 8.74
N ASP A 29 6.68 18.93 9.31
CA ASP A 29 6.59 20.31 8.80
C ASP A 29 7.95 21.00 8.84
N LEU A 30 8.68 20.85 9.94
CA LEU A 30 10.04 21.38 10.07
C LEU A 30 11.03 20.68 9.12
N LEU A 31 10.86 19.38 8.87
CA LEU A 31 11.66 18.67 7.86
C LEU A 31 11.41 19.23 6.46
N ALA A 32 10.15 19.51 6.09
CA ALA A 32 9.83 20.13 4.81
C ALA A 32 10.50 21.50 4.65
N ALA A 33 10.49 22.32 5.70
CA ALA A 33 11.22 23.60 5.74
C ALA A 33 12.74 23.41 5.63
N GLU A 34 13.32 22.41 6.32
CA GLU A 34 14.74 22.09 6.20
C GLU A 34 15.11 21.65 4.78
N VAL A 35 14.32 20.78 4.13
CA VAL A 35 14.54 20.36 2.74
C VAL A 35 14.60 21.58 1.83
N LEU A 36 13.60 22.46 1.91
CA LEU A 36 13.58 23.70 1.12
C LEU A 36 14.81 24.57 1.39
N ALA A 37 15.14 24.81 2.67
CA ALA A 37 16.27 25.67 3.03
C ALA A 37 17.62 25.09 2.60
N ARG A 38 17.78 23.77 2.62
CA ARG A 38 19.04 23.08 2.31
C ARG A 38 19.26 22.86 0.82
N THR A 39 18.20 22.62 0.06
CA THR A 39 18.31 22.27 -1.36
C THR A 39 17.84 23.38 -2.29
N GLY A 40 17.19 24.43 -1.76
CA GLY A 40 16.55 25.48 -2.56
C GLY A 40 15.32 25.01 -3.34
N LYS A 41 14.77 23.83 -3.03
CA LYS A 41 13.65 23.22 -3.73
C LYS A 41 12.60 22.73 -2.74
N ASP A 42 11.34 23.07 -3.01
CA ASP A 42 10.19 22.56 -2.26
C ASP A 42 10.14 21.02 -2.32
N PRO A 43 9.73 20.30 -1.26
CA PRO A 43 9.60 18.84 -1.27
C PRO A 43 8.78 18.28 -2.43
N GLY A 44 7.74 18.99 -2.89
CA GLY A 44 6.94 18.59 -4.04
C GLY A 44 7.73 18.62 -5.36
N VAL A 45 8.77 19.45 -5.48
CA VAL A 45 9.69 19.42 -6.63
C VAL A 45 10.53 18.15 -6.59
N HIS A 46 11.12 17.82 -5.43
CA HIS A 46 11.87 16.56 -5.26
C HIS A 46 11.02 15.34 -5.56
N ALA A 47 9.76 15.32 -5.10
CA ALA A 47 8.82 14.24 -5.40
C ALA A 47 8.60 14.07 -6.91
N ARG A 48 8.42 15.18 -7.66
CA ARG A 48 8.28 15.13 -9.13
C ARG A 48 9.55 14.68 -9.83
N GLU A 49 10.73 15.10 -9.35
CA GLU A 49 12.02 14.65 -9.91
C GLU A 49 12.21 13.14 -9.71
N LEU A 50 11.86 12.61 -8.53
CA LEU A 50 11.85 11.16 -8.27
C LEU A 50 10.86 10.42 -9.17
N MET A 51 9.65 10.95 -9.37
CA MET A 51 8.66 10.35 -10.29
C MET A 51 9.15 10.38 -11.75
N ALA A 52 9.91 11.39 -12.16
CA ALA A 52 10.49 11.44 -13.49
C ALA A 52 11.62 10.40 -13.69
N GLU A 53 12.40 10.12 -12.64
CA GLU A 53 13.48 9.13 -12.68
C GLU A 53 12.98 7.69 -12.54
N LEU A 54 12.08 7.46 -11.59
CA LEU A 54 11.67 6.12 -11.13
C LEU A 54 10.29 5.69 -11.66
N GLY A 55 9.58 6.59 -12.33
CA GLY A 55 8.21 6.40 -12.81
C GLY A 55 7.15 7.00 -11.89
N THR A 56 6.05 7.44 -12.50
CA THR A 56 4.92 8.07 -11.78
C THR A 56 3.95 7.00 -11.27
N PRO A 57 3.73 6.90 -9.95
CA PRO A 57 2.72 6.00 -9.40
C PRO A 57 1.32 6.60 -9.55
N HIS A 58 0.36 5.74 -9.89
CA HIS A 58 -1.06 6.01 -9.87
C HIS A 58 -1.67 5.14 -8.78
N TYR A 59 -2.30 5.77 -7.79
CA TYR A 59 -2.79 5.10 -6.60
C TYR A 59 -4.29 5.30 -6.42
N THR A 60 -4.98 4.27 -5.94
CA THR A 60 -6.37 4.41 -5.50
C THR A 60 -6.70 3.51 -4.31
N ARG A 61 -7.74 3.90 -3.58
CA ARG A 61 -8.36 3.09 -2.54
C ARG A 61 -9.86 3.02 -2.80
N ILE A 62 -10.38 1.81 -2.83
CA ILE A 62 -11.79 1.54 -3.02
C ILE A 62 -12.31 0.63 -1.90
N ASP A 63 -13.61 0.72 -1.65
CA ASP A 63 -14.30 -0.18 -0.75
C ASP A 63 -15.16 -1.17 -1.54
N ALA A 64 -15.37 -2.35 -0.97
CA ALA A 64 -16.17 -3.41 -1.53
C ALA A 64 -17.02 -4.04 -0.42
N PRO A 65 -18.32 -4.31 -0.66
CA PRO A 65 -19.18 -4.93 0.35
C PRO A 65 -18.64 -6.31 0.75
N ALA A 66 -18.78 -6.63 2.04
CA ALA A 66 -18.27 -7.86 2.61
C ALA A 66 -19.13 -8.31 3.80
N THR A 67 -19.68 -9.51 3.73
CA THR A 67 -20.32 -10.14 4.88
C THR A 67 -19.31 -10.40 6.01
N PRO A 68 -19.76 -10.54 7.27
CA PRO A 68 -18.88 -10.91 8.37
C PRO A 68 -18.09 -12.21 8.14
N GLN A 69 -18.70 -13.17 7.43
CA GLN A 69 -18.04 -14.43 7.05
C GLN A 69 -16.90 -14.18 6.06
N GLU A 70 -17.15 -13.41 4.99
CA GLU A 70 -16.11 -13.05 4.02
C GLU A 70 -14.96 -12.27 4.67
N LYS A 71 -15.25 -11.34 5.59
CA LYS A 71 -14.22 -10.62 6.35
C LYS A 71 -13.35 -11.56 7.18
N SER A 72 -13.95 -12.60 7.78
CA SER A 72 -13.22 -13.62 8.55
C SER A 72 -12.30 -14.46 7.66
N ILE A 73 -12.78 -14.86 6.47
CA ILE A 73 -11.99 -15.60 5.48
C ILE A 73 -10.81 -14.75 5.00
N LEU A 74 -11.07 -13.51 4.58
CA LEU A 74 -10.01 -12.59 4.11
C LEU A 74 -8.92 -12.36 5.17
N LYS A 75 -9.30 -12.26 6.44
CA LYS A 75 -8.34 -12.07 7.54
C LYS A 75 -7.38 -13.26 7.73
N LYS A 76 -7.80 -14.46 7.32
CA LYS A 76 -7.07 -15.73 7.50
C LYS A 76 -6.59 -16.34 6.19
N LEU A 77 -6.64 -15.56 5.10
CA LEU A 77 -6.26 -16.06 3.79
C LEU A 77 -4.81 -16.58 3.82
N SER A 78 -4.57 -17.66 3.10
CA SER A 78 -3.22 -18.16 2.81
C SER A 78 -2.82 -17.81 1.38
N PRO A 79 -1.52 -17.65 1.08
CA PRO A 79 -1.05 -17.38 -0.29
C PRO A 79 -1.51 -18.43 -1.30
N ASP A 80 -1.63 -19.69 -0.89
CA ASP A 80 -1.99 -20.82 -1.76
C ASP A 80 -3.45 -20.78 -2.25
N GLN A 81 -4.31 -20.02 -1.57
CA GLN A 81 -5.71 -19.81 -2.01
C GLN A 81 -5.83 -18.84 -3.20
N VAL A 82 -4.73 -18.19 -3.60
CA VAL A 82 -4.72 -17.25 -4.72
C VAL A 82 -4.22 -17.95 -5.98
N ALA A 83 -5.16 -18.52 -6.74
CA ALA A 83 -4.86 -19.28 -7.96
C ALA A 83 -4.40 -18.41 -9.15
N ALA A 84 -4.70 -17.11 -9.15
CA ALA A 84 -4.31 -16.20 -10.23
C ALA A 84 -2.78 -16.21 -10.43
N THR A 85 -2.34 -16.25 -11.68
CA THR A 85 -0.90 -16.25 -12.04
C THR A 85 -0.45 -14.92 -12.62
N THR A 86 -1.39 -14.05 -13.00
CA THR A 86 -1.15 -12.71 -13.54
C THR A 86 -1.98 -11.66 -12.83
N LEU A 87 -1.52 -10.41 -12.89
CA LEU A 87 -2.23 -9.21 -12.47
C LEU A 87 -2.06 -8.13 -13.56
N ALA A 88 -3.15 -7.66 -14.14
CA ALA A 88 -3.19 -6.64 -15.19
C ALA A 88 -2.30 -6.96 -16.42
N GLY A 89 -2.19 -8.26 -16.76
CA GLY A 89 -1.37 -8.76 -17.86
C GLY A 89 0.10 -9.04 -17.50
N GLU A 90 0.49 -8.90 -16.23
CA GLU A 90 1.86 -9.12 -15.75
C GLU A 90 1.93 -10.35 -14.82
N PRO A 91 3.00 -11.17 -14.87
CA PRO A 91 3.15 -12.28 -13.93
C PRO A 91 3.16 -11.81 -12.47
N ILE A 92 2.40 -12.50 -11.62
CA ILE A 92 2.43 -12.27 -10.17
C ILE A 92 3.78 -12.73 -9.62
N ARG A 93 4.49 -11.81 -8.97
CA ARG A 93 5.80 -12.04 -8.34
C ARG A 93 5.68 -12.42 -6.87
N ALA A 94 4.64 -11.96 -6.19
CA ALA A 94 4.42 -12.31 -4.80
C ALA A 94 2.93 -12.32 -4.43
N ARG A 95 2.59 -13.24 -3.51
CA ARG A 95 1.32 -13.35 -2.79
C ARG A 95 1.66 -13.34 -1.30
N LEU A 96 1.22 -12.30 -0.59
CA LEU A 96 1.66 -12.03 0.77
C LEU A 96 0.46 -11.93 1.70
N THR A 97 0.50 -12.69 2.78
CA THR A 97 -0.44 -12.58 3.91
C THR A 97 0.28 -12.13 5.19
N LYS A 98 1.62 -12.08 5.13
CA LYS A 98 2.52 -11.55 6.16
C LYS A 98 3.35 -10.41 5.61
N ALA A 99 3.69 -9.45 6.46
CA ALA A 99 4.58 -8.35 6.12
C ALA A 99 6.03 -8.86 6.01
N PRO A 100 6.72 -8.67 4.87
CA PRO A 100 8.08 -9.18 4.68
C PRO A 100 9.11 -8.65 5.68
N GLY A 101 8.92 -7.43 6.19
CA GLY A 101 9.89 -6.77 7.07
C GLY A 101 9.94 -7.32 8.51
N ASN A 102 8.86 -7.90 9.02
CA ASN A 102 8.78 -8.37 10.41
C ASN A 102 8.01 -9.69 10.59
N GLY A 103 7.45 -10.27 9.52
CA GLY A 103 6.71 -11.53 9.57
C GLY A 103 5.31 -11.44 10.20
N ALA A 104 4.84 -10.26 10.59
CA ALA A 104 3.52 -10.09 11.17
C ALA A 104 2.41 -10.34 10.13
N GLU A 105 1.31 -10.96 10.55
CA GLU A 105 0.12 -11.13 9.70
C GLU A 105 -0.44 -9.76 9.31
N ILE A 106 -0.69 -9.52 8.02
CA ILE A 106 -1.31 -8.26 7.56
C ILE A 106 -2.83 -8.28 7.78
N GLY A 107 -3.39 -9.46 8.06
CA GLY A 107 -4.83 -9.68 8.21
C GLY A 107 -5.57 -9.42 6.90
N GLY A 108 -5.07 -10.00 5.81
CA GLY A 108 -5.54 -9.75 4.45
C GLY A 108 -4.59 -10.36 3.42
N LEU A 109 -4.65 -9.86 2.20
CA LEU A 109 -3.83 -10.31 1.07
C LEU A 109 -3.14 -9.10 0.42
N LYS A 110 -1.89 -9.25 0.01
CA LYS A 110 -1.21 -8.36 -0.94
C LYS A 110 -0.69 -9.18 -2.12
N VAL A 111 -0.98 -8.74 -3.34
CA VAL A 111 -0.47 -9.34 -4.58
C VAL A 111 0.38 -8.31 -5.31
N VAL A 112 1.55 -8.74 -5.78
CA VAL A 112 2.55 -7.86 -6.39
C VAL A 112 2.94 -8.41 -7.76
N ALA A 113 2.88 -7.54 -8.77
CA ALA A 113 3.44 -7.75 -10.10
C ALA A 113 4.62 -6.79 -10.33
N GLU A 114 5.16 -6.72 -11.54
CA GLU A 114 6.31 -5.83 -11.83
C GLU A 114 5.93 -4.34 -11.68
N ASN A 115 4.86 -3.91 -12.34
CA ASN A 115 4.52 -2.49 -12.43
C ASN A 115 3.28 -2.11 -11.63
N GLY A 116 2.88 -2.95 -10.67
CA GLY A 116 1.74 -2.66 -9.83
C GLY A 116 1.45 -3.72 -8.79
N TRP A 117 0.57 -3.36 -7.86
CA TRP A 117 0.17 -4.22 -6.77
C TRP A 117 -1.23 -3.86 -6.29
N PHE A 118 -1.88 -4.79 -5.59
CA PHE A 118 -3.02 -4.48 -4.76
C PHE A 118 -2.91 -5.14 -3.38
N ALA A 119 -3.57 -4.56 -2.39
CA ALA A 119 -3.75 -5.14 -1.07
C ALA A 119 -5.20 -5.05 -0.63
N ALA A 120 -5.76 -6.15 -0.12
CA ALA A 120 -7.12 -6.25 0.37
C ALA A 120 -7.13 -6.55 1.89
N ARG A 121 -7.86 -5.74 2.66
CA ARG A 121 -8.01 -5.91 4.12
C ARG A 121 -9.45 -5.66 4.56
N PRO A 122 -9.99 -6.43 5.52
CA PRO A 122 -11.33 -6.20 6.04
C PRO A 122 -11.39 -4.86 6.80
N SER A 123 -12.48 -4.12 6.66
CA SER A 123 -12.73 -2.94 7.48
C SER A 123 -12.98 -3.33 8.93
N GLY A 124 -12.42 -2.57 9.87
CA GLY A 124 -12.63 -2.79 11.31
C GLY A 124 -14.00 -2.33 11.80
N THR A 125 -14.65 -1.42 11.07
CA THR A 125 -15.85 -0.69 11.53
C THR A 125 -17.09 -0.98 10.70
N GLU A 126 -16.93 -1.40 9.45
CA GLU A 126 -18.02 -1.51 8.47
C GLU A 126 -18.01 -2.89 7.80
N ASP A 127 -19.15 -3.31 7.25
CA ASP A 127 -19.30 -4.56 6.48
C ASP A 127 -18.79 -4.40 5.03
N VAL A 128 -17.53 -3.97 4.95
CA VAL A 128 -16.76 -3.81 3.72
C VAL A 128 -15.35 -4.37 3.92
N TYR A 129 -14.67 -4.70 2.83
CA TYR A 129 -13.22 -4.76 2.78
C TYR A 129 -12.69 -3.65 1.87
N LYS A 130 -11.46 -3.21 2.13
CA LYS A 130 -10.79 -2.13 1.40
C LYS A 130 -9.77 -2.75 0.46
N ILE A 131 -9.72 -2.28 -0.78
CA ILE A 131 -8.63 -2.55 -1.72
C ILE A 131 -7.82 -1.27 -1.90
N TYR A 132 -6.52 -1.40 -1.67
CA TYR A 132 -5.51 -0.42 -2.01
C TYR A 132 -4.80 -0.92 -3.26
N ALA A 133 -4.63 -0.07 -4.27
CA ALA A 133 -3.99 -0.46 -5.51
C ALA A 133 -3.07 0.65 -6.03
N GLU A 134 -1.98 0.23 -6.67
CA GLU A 134 -1.02 1.15 -7.29
C GLU A 134 -0.53 0.59 -8.63
N SER A 135 -0.26 1.49 -9.57
CA SER A 135 0.25 1.20 -10.90
C SER A 135 1.31 2.23 -11.32
N PHE A 136 2.42 1.76 -11.89
CA PHE A 136 3.42 2.60 -12.55
C PHE A 136 3.20 2.72 -14.07
N ARG A 137 2.11 2.17 -14.61
CA ARG A 137 1.77 2.16 -16.05
C ARG A 137 0.56 3.03 -16.41
N GLY A 138 0.18 3.94 -15.53
CA GLY A 138 -0.96 4.84 -15.76
C GLY A 138 -2.29 4.35 -15.19
N GLU A 139 -3.30 5.20 -15.35
CA GLU A 139 -4.66 5.01 -14.80
C GLU A 139 -5.42 3.85 -15.42
N GLU A 140 -5.27 3.59 -16.73
CA GLU A 140 -5.92 2.43 -17.37
C GLU A 140 -5.39 1.11 -16.81
N HIS A 141 -4.08 1.03 -16.57
CA HIS A 141 -3.48 -0.14 -15.94
C HIS A 141 -3.91 -0.26 -14.47
N LEU A 142 -4.04 0.85 -13.74
CA LEU A 142 -4.59 0.85 -12.39
C LEU A 142 -6.04 0.35 -12.35
N ALA A 143 -6.87 0.77 -13.30
CA ALA A 143 -8.25 0.31 -13.40
C ALA A 143 -8.33 -1.21 -13.62
N ARG A 144 -7.46 -1.77 -14.46
CA ARG A 144 -7.33 -3.24 -14.63
C ARG A 144 -6.88 -3.94 -13.35
N ILE A 145 -5.89 -3.40 -12.63
CA ILE A 145 -5.47 -3.93 -11.32
C ILE A 145 -6.66 -3.98 -10.36
N VAL A 146 -7.45 -2.90 -10.29
CA VAL A 146 -8.61 -2.82 -9.41
C VAL A 146 -9.69 -3.83 -9.78
N GLU A 147 -9.98 -3.99 -11.06
CA GLU A 147 -10.94 -4.98 -11.56
C GLU A 147 -10.50 -6.40 -11.21
N GLU A 148 -9.27 -6.77 -11.55
CA GLU A 148 -8.71 -8.09 -11.27
C GLU A 148 -8.56 -8.34 -9.76
N ALA A 149 -8.22 -7.31 -8.97
CA ALA A 149 -8.17 -7.42 -7.52
C ALA A 149 -9.53 -7.83 -6.92
N ARG A 150 -10.64 -7.22 -7.39
CA ARG A 150 -11.99 -7.62 -6.97
C ARG A 150 -12.26 -9.08 -7.32
N ALA A 151 -11.96 -9.48 -8.56
CA ALA A 151 -12.17 -10.86 -9.02
C ALA A 151 -11.35 -11.88 -8.21
N ILE A 152 -10.07 -11.59 -7.98
CA ILE A 152 -9.16 -12.45 -7.21
C ILE A 152 -9.64 -12.59 -5.76
N VAL A 153 -10.01 -11.48 -5.11
CA VAL A 153 -10.51 -11.52 -3.73
C VAL A 153 -11.82 -12.30 -3.68
N SER A 154 -12.78 -12.02 -4.57
CA SER A 154 -14.06 -12.74 -4.61
C SER A 154 -13.88 -14.24 -4.82
N ALA A 155 -12.96 -14.67 -5.68
CA ALA A 155 -12.66 -16.09 -5.87
C ALA A 155 -12.05 -16.73 -4.61
N ALA A 156 -11.11 -16.04 -3.96
CA ALA A 156 -10.47 -16.53 -2.75
C ALA A 156 -11.41 -16.55 -1.51
N LEU A 157 -12.51 -15.80 -1.55
CA LEU A 157 -13.56 -15.83 -0.52
C LEU A 157 -14.51 -17.02 -0.65
N GLN A 158 -14.53 -17.70 -1.81
CA GLN A 158 -15.38 -18.86 -2.09
C GLN A 158 -14.68 -20.21 -1.83
N SER A 159 -13.37 -20.19 -1.56
CA SER A 159 -12.54 -21.38 -1.32
C SER A 159 -12.63 -21.92 0.11
#